data_AF-A0A966AK11-F1
#
_entry.id   AF-A0A966AK11-F1
#
_cell.length_a   1.000
_cell.length_b   1.000
_cell.length_c   1.000
_cell.angle_alpha   90.00
_cell.angle_beta   90.00
_cell.angle_gamma   90.00
#
_symmetry.space_group_name_H-M   'P 1'
#
loop_
_entity.id
_entity.type
_entity.pdbx_description
1 polymer ?
#
loop_
_entity_poly.entity_id
_entity_poly.type
_entity_poly.pdbx_seq_one_letter_code
_entity_poly.pdbx_strand_id
1 'polypeptide(L)'
;MNAKGTNRRSGALLLSALIVPLAYLLAAIGIVPGDAWAAIDPAKVTVELVARPGTASGPAQDFTVRDGGVLRSGDGVQLRLESDVDAYVYVIAYGSSHSAVLLHPFSARPDDAMIRKGQRALIPGSGVFLPLDSREGRETLFTIVSDVPLTDISDLLPRIEAHEGDLNAITDML
;
A
#
# COMPACT_ATOMS: atom_id res chain seq x y z
N MET A 1 75.51 -21.25 22.60
CA MET A 1 75.67 -22.20 23.73
C MET A 1 74.81 -21.73 24.90
N ASN A 2 74.01 -22.66 25.41
CA ASN A 2 73.42 -22.73 26.76
C ASN A 2 72.33 -21.74 27.19
N ALA A 3 71.12 -22.30 27.20
CA ALA A 3 69.98 -21.94 28.03
C ALA A 3 70.27 -22.01 29.54
N LYS A 4 69.58 -21.16 30.32
CA LYS A 4 69.11 -21.39 31.70
C LYS A 4 68.45 -20.09 32.17
N GLY A 5 67.27 -20.03 32.76
CA GLY A 5 66.40 -21.04 33.32
C GLY A 5 65.60 -20.40 34.46
N THR A 6 64.39 -20.92 34.69
CA THR A 6 63.69 -20.99 35.99
C THR A 6 63.19 -19.67 36.63
N ASN A 7 61.92 -19.29 36.49
CA ASN A 7 60.70 -19.84 37.15
C ASN A 7 60.56 -19.43 38.64
N ARG A 8 59.62 -18.52 38.93
CA ARG A 8 58.85 -18.53 40.18
C ARG A 8 57.37 -18.30 39.90
N ARG A 9 56.62 -19.37 40.14
CA ARG A 9 55.18 -19.47 40.29
C ARG A 9 54.72 -18.70 41.54
N SER A 10 53.51 -18.15 41.48
CA SER A 10 52.50 -17.99 42.56
C SER A 10 51.49 -16.93 42.08
N GLY A 11 50.19 -17.13 41.98
CA GLY A 11 49.35 -18.25 42.40
C GLY A 11 48.06 -18.26 41.55
N ALA A 12 47.48 -19.45 41.51
CA ALA A 12 46.25 -19.81 40.82
C ALA A 12 45.00 -19.45 41.64
N LEU A 13 43.89 -19.16 40.96
CA LEU A 13 42.53 -19.74 41.13
C LEU A 13 41.55 -18.84 40.34
N LEU A 14 41.26 -19.10 39.06
CA LEU A 14 40.27 -20.05 38.50
C LEU A 14 38.80 -19.70 38.79
N LEU A 15 38.08 -19.26 37.75
CA LEU A 15 36.92 -19.93 37.12
C LEU A 15 36.53 -19.09 35.86
N SER A 16 36.94 -19.47 34.64
CA SER A 16 36.13 -20.18 33.61
C SER A 16 34.75 -19.53 33.36
N ALA A 17 34.42 -19.08 32.14
CA ALA A 17 34.29 -19.95 30.97
C ALA A 17 34.59 -19.27 29.61
N LEU A 18 35.13 -20.11 28.73
CA LEU A 18 35.43 -19.94 27.31
C LEU A 18 34.30 -19.30 26.48
N ILE A 19 34.67 -18.36 25.61
CA ILE A 19 34.08 -18.27 24.26
C ILE A 19 35.25 -18.39 23.30
N VAL A 20 35.34 -19.52 22.59
CA VAL A 20 36.34 -19.75 21.54
C VAL A 20 35.91 -18.96 20.30
N PRO A 21 36.79 -18.17 19.68
CA PRO A 21 36.49 -17.44 18.48
C PRO A 21 36.56 -18.41 17.30
N LEU A 22 35.55 -18.43 16.44
CA LEU A 22 35.67 -19.06 15.13
C LEU A 22 35.49 -18.00 14.05
N ALA A 23 36.63 -17.49 13.61
CA ALA A 23 36.76 -16.75 12.38
C ALA A 23 36.20 -17.61 11.23
N TYR A 24 35.14 -17.12 10.59
CA TYR A 24 34.79 -17.53 9.24
C TYR A 24 34.60 -16.29 8.38
N LEU A 25 35.63 -16.08 7.56
CA LEU A 25 35.57 -15.67 6.16
C LEU A 25 35.11 -14.24 5.81
N LEU A 26 36.10 -13.47 5.31
CA LEU A 26 35.93 -12.21 4.61
C LEU A 26 35.06 -12.35 3.35
N ALA A 27 34.11 -11.42 3.21
CA ALA A 27 33.88 -10.62 2.01
C ALA A 27 33.35 -9.26 2.51
N ALA A 28 34.21 -8.26 2.63
CA ALA A 28 34.37 -7.18 1.66
C ALA A 28 33.13 -6.27 1.53
N ILE A 29 33.29 -5.08 2.14
CA ILE A 29 32.77 -3.76 1.68
C ILE A 29 31.30 -3.45 1.97
N GLY A 30 31.11 -2.39 2.76
CA GLY A 30 29.93 -1.52 2.67
C GLY A 30 28.84 -1.81 3.68
N ILE A 31 28.95 -1.21 4.87
CA ILE A 31 27.75 -0.80 5.60
C ILE A 31 27.11 0.28 4.72
N VAL A 32 26.17 -0.12 3.86
CA VAL A 32 25.22 0.82 3.27
C VAL A 32 24.23 1.16 4.40
N PRO A 33 24.05 2.45 4.74
CA PRO A 33 23.08 2.86 5.74
C PRO A 33 21.68 2.43 5.28
N GLY A 34 20.83 2.07 6.25
CA GLY A 34 19.48 1.55 6.03
C GLY A 34 18.49 2.58 5.49
N ASP A 35 18.73 3.08 4.28
CA ASP A 35 17.76 3.73 3.41
C ASP A 35 17.08 2.67 2.52
N ALA A 36 16.43 1.70 3.16
CA ALA A 36 15.65 0.67 2.46
C ALA A 36 14.18 0.71 2.90
N TRP A 37 13.63 1.91 3.07
CA TRP A 37 12.29 2.15 2.54
C TRP A 37 12.53 2.60 1.11
N ALA A 38 12.56 1.65 0.18
CA ALA A 38 12.41 2.01 -1.21
C ALA A 38 11.06 2.71 -1.30
N ALA A 39 11.08 4.05 -1.38
CA ALA A 39 9.90 4.84 -1.62
C ALA A 39 9.16 4.15 -2.77
N ILE A 40 7.97 3.61 -2.49
CA ILE A 40 7.11 3.17 -3.56
C ILE A 40 6.96 4.39 -4.44
N ASP A 41 7.40 4.27 -5.69
CA ASP A 41 7.12 5.27 -6.70
C ASP A 41 5.64 5.07 -7.06
N PRO A 42 4.71 5.93 -6.60
CA PRO A 42 3.30 5.77 -6.89
C PRO A 42 3.04 5.86 -8.40
N ALA A 43 3.99 6.41 -9.19
CA ALA A 43 3.91 6.39 -10.65
C ALA A 43 3.91 4.98 -11.25
N LYS A 44 4.24 3.94 -10.47
CA LYS A 44 4.22 2.53 -10.89
C LYS A 44 2.88 1.83 -10.66
N VAL A 45 1.93 2.48 -9.98
CA VAL A 45 0.56 2.00 -9.86
C VAL A 45 -0.35 2.95 -10.59
N THR A 46 -1.01 2.46 -11.64
CA THR A 46 -1.99 3.22 -12.40
C THR A 46 -3.39 2.81 -11.94
N VAL A 47 -4.21 3.80 -11.60
CA VAL A 47 -5.63 3.63 -11.34
C VAL A 47 -6.42 4.46 -12.34
N GLU A 48 -7.25 3.80 -13.13
CA GLU A 48 -8.14 4.41 -14.10
C GLU A 48 -9.60 4.22 -13.66
N LEU A 49 -10.37 5.31 -13.66
CA LEU A 49 -11.82 5.26 -13.48
C LEU A 49 -12.50 5.18 -14.85
N VAL A 50 -13.35 4.17 -15.04
CA VAL A 50 -14.12 3.98 -16.27
C VAL A 50 -15.60 4.02 -15.94
N ALA A 51 -16.34 4.88 -16.63
CA ALA A 51 -17.78 5.00 -16.50
C ALA A 51 -18.51 4.33 -17.66
N ARG A 52 -19.62 3.67 -17.33
CA ARG A 52 -20.62 3.16 -18.25
C ARG A 52 -21.88 4.00 -18.12
N PRO A 53 -22.29 4.69 -19.18
CA PRO A 53 -23.55 5.44 -19.22
C PRO A 53 -24.74 4.58 -18.78
N GLY A 54 -25.56 5.11 -17.87
CA GLY A 54 -26.80 4.48 -17.47
C GLY A 54 -27.80 4.41 -18.62
N THR A 55 -28.85 3.59 -18.49
CA THR A 55 -29.92 3.50 -19.50
C THR A 55 -30.63 4.84 -19.74
N ALA A 56 -30.70 5.71 -18.73
CA ALA A 56 -31.20 7.08 -18.83
C ALA A 56 -30.25 8.03 -19.61
N SER A 57 -28.96 7.68 -19.71
CA SER A 57 -27.92 8.41 -20.45
C SER A 57 -27.84 7.98 -21.92
N GLY A 58 -28.59 6.95 -22.34
CA GLY A 58 -28.60 6.38 -23.70
C GLY A 58 -27.57 5.26 -23.92
N PRO A 59 -27.60 4.55 -25.08
CA PRO A 59 -26.57 3.56 -25.40
C PRO A 59 -25.27 4.30 -25.71
N ALA A 60 -24.37 4.31 -24.75
CA ALA A 60 -23.07 4.94 -24.93
C ALA A 60 -21.95 4.01 -24.45
N GLN A 61 -20.85 4.10 -25.18
CA GLN A 61 -19.64 3.31 -24.95
C GLN A 61 -19.02 3.71 -23.61
N ASP A 62 -18.41 2.74 -22.92
CA ASP A 62 -17.65 3.00 -21.71
C ASP A 62 -16.56 4.06 -21.98
N PHE A 63 -16.39 5.02 -21.06
CA PHE A 63 -15.44 6.12 -21.22
C PHE A 63 -14.60 6.32 -19.96
N THR A 64 -13.35 6.75 -20.15
CA THR A 64 -12.44 7.07 -19.05
C THR A 64 -12.84 8.40 -18.41
N VAL A 65 -12.92 8.40 -17.09
CA VAL A 65 -13.22 9.57 -16.27
C VAL A 65 -11.90 10.16 -15.78
N ARG A 66 -11.70 11.45 -16.02
CA ARG A 66 -10.55 12.20 -15.51
C ARG A 66 -10.95 12.93 -14.23
N ASP A 67 -9.95 13.41 -13.49
CA ASP A 67 -10.20 14.29 -12.35
C ASP A 67 -11.04 15.51 -12.75
N GLY A 68 -12.01 15.88 -11.92
CA GLY A 68 -13.04 16.87 -12.22
C GLY A 68 -14.04 16.47 -13.31
N GLY A 69 -14.02 15.22 -13.77
CA GLY A 69 -14.99 14.68 -14.73
C GLY A 69 -16.42 14.71 -14.19
N VAL A 70 -17.39 14.83 -15.10
CA VAL A 70 -18.82 14.87 -14.75
C VAL A 70 -19.45 13.53 -15.08
N LEU A 71 -20.12 12.94 -14.09
CA LEU A 71 -20.91 11.72 -14.21
C LEU A 71 -22.38 12.03 -13.96
N ARG A 72 -23.26 11.13 -14.40
CA ARG A 72 -24.71 11.26 -14.19
C ARG A 72 -25.20 10.17 -13.25
N SER A 73 -26.24 10.49 -12.49
CA SER A 73 -26.94 9.50 -11.68
C SER A 73 -27.40 8.32 -12.53
N GLY A 74 -27.14 7.12 -12.03
CA GLY A 74 -27.40 5.87 -12.76
C GLY A 74 -26.31 5.45 -13.75
N ASP A 75 -25.26 6.25 -13.97
CA ASP A 75 -24.03 5.74 -14.59
C ASP A 75 -23.39 4.70 -13.66
N GLY A 76 -22.77 3.69 -14.25
CA GLY A 76 -21.97 2.71 -13.52
C GLY A 76 -20.49 3.06 -13.58
N VAL A 77 -19.73 2.83 -12.53
CA VAL A 77 -18.27 3.04 -12.50
C VAL A 77 -17.51 1.76 -12.21
N GLN A 78 -16.34 1.60 -12.83
CA GLN A 78 -15.41 0.50 -12.61
C GLN A 78 -14.00 1.06 -12.52
N LEU A 79 -13.22 0.58 -11.56
CA LEU A 79 -11.81 0.94 -11.46
C LEU A 79 -10.96 -0.13 -12.16
N ARG A 80 -9.95 0.32 -12.89
CA ARG A 80 -8.93 -0.52 -13.51
C ARG A 80 -7.60 -0.20 -12.89
N LEU A 81 -6.98 -1.20 -12.28
CA LEU A 81 -5.72 -1.07 -11.59
C LEU A 81 -4.66 -1.87 -12.34
N GLU A 82 -3.50 -1.26 -12.53
CA GLU A 82 -2.31 -1.91 -13.07
C GLU A 82 -1.11 -1.50 -12.23
N SER A 83 -0.27 -2.46 -11.87
CA SER A 83 0.92 -2.20 -11.08
C SER A 83 2.16 -2.78 -11.76
N ASP A 84 3.22 -2.00 -11.86
CA ASP A 84 4.53 -2.42 -12.36
C ASP A 84 5.43 -2.98 -11.25
N VAL A 85 4.92 -3.03 -10.01
CA VAL A 85 5.57 -3.57 -8.81
C VAL A 85 4.59 -4.42 -7.99
N ASP A 86 5.10 -5.21 -7.06
CA ASP A 86 4.24 -5.80 -6.04
C ASP A 86 3.87 -4.70 -5.03
N ALA A 87 2.58 -4.44 -4.85
CA ALA A 87 2.10 -3.40 -3.94
C ALA A 87 0.72 -3.75 -3.37
N TYR A 88 0.47 -3.31 -2.14
CA TYR A 88 -0.87 -3.33 -1.54
C TYR A 88 -1.58 -2.05 -1.95
N VAL A 89 -2.73 -2.18 -2.62
CA VAL A 89 -3.51 -1.04 -3.09
C VAL A 89 -4.86 -1.02 -2.39
N TYR A 90 -5.22 0.14 -1.86
CA TYR A 90 -6.50 0.38 -1.22
C TYR A 90 -7.22 1.48 -1.96
N VAL A 91 -8.49 1.26 -2.30
CA VAL A 91 -9.32 2.29 -2.92
C VAL A 91 -10.52 2.57 -2.05
N ILE A 92 -10.69 3.83 -1.68
CA ILE A 92 -11.79 4.31 -0.84
C ILE A 92 -12.58 5.34 -1.63
N ALA A 93 -13.90 5.21 -1.64
CA ALA A 93 -14.80 6.20 -2.18
C ALA A 93 -15.42 7.01 -1.03
N TYR A 94 -15.41 8.33 -1.18
CA TYR A 94 -16.16 9.27 -0.35
C TYR A 94 -17.19 9.99 -1.21
N GLY A 95 -18.46 9.80 -0.91
CA GLY A 95 -19.57 10.33 -1.70
C GLY A 95 -20.24 11.55 -1.08
N SER A 96 -21.14 12.17 -1.84
CA SER A 96 -22.01 13.28 -1.42
C SER A 96 -22.94 12.92 -0.23
N SER A 97 -23.08 11.64 0.09
CA SER A 97 -23.72 11.14 1.30
C SER A 97 -22.93 11.37 2.59
N HIS A 98 -21.71 11.92 2.50
CA HIS A 98 -20.73 12.07 3.58
C HIS A 98 -20.28 10.74 4.19
N SER A 99 -20.38 9.65 3.43
CA SER A 99 -19.92 8.33 3.86
C SER A 99 -18.72 7.88 3.03
N ALA A 100 -17.74 7.29 3.72
CA ALA A 100 -16.58 6.66 3.13
C ALA A 100 -16.77 5.13 3.07
N VAL A 101 -16.43 4.54 1.92
CA VAL A 101 -16.55 3.10 1.68
C VAL A 101 -15.27 2.56 1.06
N LEU A 102 -14.74 1.47 1.61
CA LEU A 102 -13.64 0.73 1.01
C LEU A 102 -14.15 -0.04 -0.21
N LEU A 103 -13.67 0.33 -1.40
CA LEU A 103 -13.97 -0.34 -2.67
C LEU A 103 -12.97 -1.46 -2.98
N HIS A 104 -11.73 -1.36 -2.48
CA HIS A 104 -10.75 -2.43 -2.62
C HIS A 104 -9.76 -2.45 -1.46
N PRO A 105 -9.46 -3.64 -0.91
CA PRO A 105 -10.14 -4.91 -1.16
C PRO A 105 -11.60 -4.88 -0.65
N PHE A 106 -12.50 -5.62 -1.30
CA PHE A 106 -13.88 -5.77 -0.79
C PHE A 106 -13.94 -6.61 0.49
N SER A 107 -12.89 -7.40 0.74
CA SER A 107 -12.75 -8.16 1.96
C SER A 107 -12.03 -7.32 3.02
N ALA A 108 -12.26 -7.65 4.29
CA ALA A 108 -11.48 -7.10 5.39
C ALA A 108 -10.09 -7.76 5.53
N ARG A 109 -9.65 -8.58 4.56
CA ARG A 109 -8.36 -9.27 4.62
C ARG A 109 -7.29 -8.41 3.94
N PRO A 110 -6.27 -7.95 4.68
CA PRO A 110 -5.24 -7.08 4.10
C PRO A 110 -4.49 -7.70 2.91
N ASP A 111 -4.32 -9.02 2.89
CA ASP A 111 -3.65 -9.75 1.80
C ASP A 111 -4.39 -9.66 0.47
N ASP A 112 -5.72 -9.45 0.49
CA ASP A 112 -6.52 -9.31 -0.73
C ASP A 112 -6.30 -7.96 -1.43
N ALA A 113 -5.61 -7.01 -0.77
CA ALA A 113 -5.20 -5.73 -1.34
C ALA A 113 -3.94 -5.86 -2.24
N MET A 114 -3.27 -7.01 -2.23
CA MET A 114 -2.04 -7.21 -3.00
C MET A 114 -2.33 -7.24 -4.51
N ILE A 115 -1.75 -6.29 -5.23
CA ILE A 115 -1.64 -6.27 -6.68
C ILE A 115 -0.21 -6.62 -7.05
N ARG A 116 -0.03 -7.77 -7.71
CA ARG A 116 1.29 -8.21 -8.15
C ARG A 116 1.77 -7.41 -9.35
N LYS A 117 3.08 -7.37 -9.55
CA LYS A 117 3.69 -6.81 -10.75
C LYS A 117 3.10 -7.41 -12.03
N GLY A 118 2.69 -6.55 -12.95
CA GLY A 118 2.06 -6.90 -14.22
C GLY A 118 0.62 -7.40 -14.09
N GLN A 119 0.06 -7.43 -12.88
CA GLN A 119 -1.33 -7.80 -12.66
C GLN A 119 -2.24 -6.62 -12.99
N ARG A 120 -3.30 -6.92 -13.75
CA ARG A 120 -4.43 -6.01 -13.95
C ARG A 120 -5.60 -6.46 -13.09
N ALA A 121 -6.14 -5.56 -12.29
CA ALA A 121 -7.32 -5.80 -11.49
C ALA A 121 -8.47 -4.90 -11.95
N LEU A 122 -9.68 -5.47 -11.95
CA LEU A 122 -10.92 -4.75 -12.21
C LEU A 122 -11.74 -4.77 -10.93
N ILE A 123 -12.15 -3.60 -10.44
CA ILE A 123 -12.97 -3.47 -9.24
C ILE A 123 -14.36 -2.98 -9.68
N PRO A 124 -15.44 -3.73 -9.39
CA PRO A 124 -15.50 -4.94 -8.58
C PRO A 124 -15.13 -6.25 -9.29
N GLY A 125 -15.11 -6.24 -10.61
CA GLY A 125 -14.76 -7.41 -11.40
C GLY A 125 -15.13 -7.20 -12.86
N SER A 126 -14.71 -8.12 -13.73
CA SER A 126 -14.96 -8.02 -15.16
C SER A 126 -16.45 -7.87 -15.48
N GLY A 127 -16.78 -6.84 -16.27
CA GLY A 127 -18.15 -6.56 -16.70
C GLY A 127 -19.09 -6.01 -15.63
N VAL A 128 -18.64 -5.85 -14.39
CA VAL A 128 -19.44 -5.33 -13.28
C VAL A 128 -19.06 -3.88 -13.00
N PHE A 129 -20.08 -3.03 -12.82
CA PHE A 129 -19.94 -1.60 -12.55
C PHE A 129 -20.73 -1.26 -11.28
N LEU A 130 -20.16 -0.41 -10.43
CA LEU A 130 -20.80 0.14 -9.24
C LEU A 130 -21.76 1.25 -9.68
N PRO A 131 -23.06 1.18 -9.38
CA PRO A 131 -23.98 2.24 -9.75
C PRO A 131 -23.72 3.50 -8.93
N LEU A 132 -23.69 4.65 -9.58
CA LEU A 132 -23.82 5.94 -8.91
C LEU A 132 -25.25 6.13 -8.42
N ASP A 133 -25.39 6.70 -7.23
CA ASP A 133 -26.69 6.98 -6.66
C ASP A 133 -27.36 8.21 -7.32
N SER A 134 -28.54 8.57 -6.83
CA SER A 134 -29.28 9.72 -7.32
C SER A 134 -28.95 11.02 -6.57
N ARG A 135 -27.90 11.05 -5.75
CA ARG A 135 -27.49 12.25 -5.03
C ARG A 135 -26.45 13.00 -5.83
N GLU A 136 -26.83 14.17 -6.31
CA GLU A 136 -25.88 15.09 -6.93
C GLU A 136 -24.85 15.55 -5.89
N GLY A 137 -23.58 15.60 -6.31
CA GLY A 137 -22.50 16.13 -5.49
C GLY A 137 -21.14 15.81 -6.07
N ARG A 138 -20.15 15.76 -5.17
CA ARG A 138 -18.78 15.41 -5.51
C ARG A 138 -18.47 14.03 -4.95
N GLU A 139 -17.99 13.15 -5.81
CA GLU A 139 -17.44 11.86 -5.47
C GLU A 139 -15.92 11.95 -5.50
N THR A 140 -15.29 11.57 -4.39
CA THR A 140 -13.84 11.59 -4.25
C THR A 140 -13.34 10.16 -4.09
N LEU A 141 -12.33 9.79 -4.87
CA LEU A 141 -11.66 8.49 -4.78
C LEU A 141 -10.26 8.68 -4.21
N PHE A 142 -9.99 8.03 -3.09
CA PHE A 142 -8.67 7.95 -2.50
C PHE A 142 -8.04 6.62 -2.91
N THR A 143 -6.85 6.69 -3.49
CA THR A 143 -6.01 5.51 -3.76
C THR A 143 -4.80 5.57 -2.86
N ILE A 144 -4.60 4.54 -2.06
CA ILE A 144 -3.47 4.40 -1.16
C ILE A 144 -2.65 3.22 -1.63
N VAL A 145 -1.34 3.42 -1.78
CA VAL A 145 -0.41 2.38 -2.22
C VAL A 145 0.62 2.19 -1.12
N SER A 146 0.84 0.94 -0.71
CA SER A 146 1.72 0.56 0.40
C SER A 146 2.57 -0.66 0.02
N ASP A 147 3.79 -0.77 0.58
CA ASP A 147 4.69 -1.91 0.42
C ASP A 147 4.35 -3.04 1.40
N VAL A 148 3.68 -2.69 2.48
CA VAL A 148 3.20 -3.59 3.52
C VAL A 148 1.67 -3.57 3.62
N PRO A 149 1.03 -4.67 4.05
CA PRO A 149 -0.41 -4.69 4.25
C PRO A 149 -0.81 -3.75 5.39
N LEU A 150 -1.76 -2.86 5.14
CA LEU A 150 -2.40 -2.03 6.15
C LEU A 150 -3.47 -2.84 6.88
N THR A 151 -3.29 -3.06 8.19
CA THR A 151 -4.26 -3.78 9.03
C THR A 151 -5.44 -2.91 9.45
N ASP A 152 -5.23 -1.60 9.52
CA ASP A 152 -6.16 -0.67 10.16
C ASP A 152 -6.84 0.26 9.13
N ILE A 153 -6.98 -0.20 7.88
CA ILE A 153 -7.59 0.60 6.80
C ILE A 153 -9.03 1.03 7.13
N SER A 154 -9.75 0.21 7.90
CA SER A 154 -11.11 0.53 8.35
C SER A 154 -11.16 1.74 9.28
N ASP A 155 -10.09 2.03 10.03
CA ASP A 155 -10.00 3.19 10.91
C ASP A 155 -9.78 4.49 10.14
N LEU A 156 -9.39 4.40 8.87
CA LEU A 156 -9.25 5.55 7.99
C LEU A 156 -10.61 6.07 7.48
N LEU A 157 -11.60 5.19 7.32
CA LEU A 157 -12.94 5.56 6.86
C LEU A 157 -13.59 6.66 7.73
N PRO A 158 -13.73 6.51 9.06
CA PRO A 158 -14.32 7.57 9.89
C PRO A 158 -13.46 8.84 9.93
N ARG A 159 -12.16 8.76 9.65
CA ARG A 159 -11.28 9.94 9.58
C ARG A 159 -11.51 10.73 8.30
N ILE A 160 -11.66 10.05 7.17
CA ILE A 160 -12.06 10.65 5.88
C ILE A 160 -13.41 11.35 6.05
N GLU A 161 -14.37 10.68 6.68
CA GLU A 161 -15.69 11.25 6.97
C GLU A 161 -15.60 12.51 7.86
N ALA A 162 -14.81 12.45 8.93
CA ALA A 162 -14.64 13.57 9.87
C ALA A 162 -13.96 14.81 9.25
N HIS A 163 -13.21 14.63 8.16
CA HIS A 163 -12.54 15.71 7.43
C HIS A 163 -13.20 16.00 6.07
N GLU A 164 -14.44 15.52 5.86
CA GLU A 164 -15.22 15.77 4.65
C GLU A 164 -14.51 15.41 3.34
N GLY A 165 -13.61 14.41 3.38
CA GLY A 165 -12.81 14.03 2.22
C GLY A 165 -11.72 15.04 1.83
N ASP A 166 -11.26 15.91 2.73
CA ASP A 166 -10.11 16.78 2.47
C ASP A 166 -8.82 15.97 2.32
N LEU A 167 -8.31 15.90 1.09
CA LEU A 167 -7.09 15.16 0.74
C LEU A 167 -5.87 15.61 1.54
N ASN A 168 -5.74 16.91 1.86
CA ASN A 168 -4.57 17.39 2.61
C ASN A 168 -4.61 16.88 4.04
N ALA A 169 -5.78 16.99 4.69
CA ALA A 169 -5.98 16.50 6.05
C ALA A 169 -5.78 14.99 6.15
N ILE A 170 -6.17 14.23 5.12
CA ILE A 170 -6.01 12.76 5.08
C ILE A 170 -4.54 12.38 4.86
N THR A 171 -3.82 13.09 4.00
CA THR A 171 -2.41 12.79 3.70
C THR A 171 -1.52 12.99 4.93
N ASP A 172 -1.79 14.01 5.75
CA ASP A 172 -1.04 14.26 7.00
C ASP A 172 -1.24 13.18 8.08
N MET A 173 -2.18 12.24 7.88
CA MET A 173 -2.50 11.16 8.82
C MET A 173 -1.90 9.79 8.46
N LEU A 174 -1.36 9.65 7.25
CA LEU A 174 -0.75 8.43 6.72
C LEU A 174 0.77 8.43 6.93
#